data_AF-A0AAP5N5Y1-F1
#
_entry.id   AF-A0AAP5N5Y1-F1
#
_cell.length_a   1.000
_cell.length_b   1.000
_cell.length_c   1.000
_cell.angle_alpha   90.00
_cell.angle_beta   90.00
_cell.angle_gamma   90.00
#
_symmetry.space_group_name_H-M   'P 1'
#
loop_
_entity.id
_entity.type
_entity.pdbx_description
1 polymer ?
#
loop_
_entity_poly.entity_id
_entity_poly.type
_entity_poly.pdbx_seq_one_letter_code
_entity_poly.pdbx_strand_id
1 'polypeptide(L)'
;MKGFHAKTQYNIRLSARKGVEIVKGAEADIDTFTRIMEVTGKRDGFVTRDEEYFKRLYRILKPKGIVELYLAKINPVKAIAHLQKQLDDTQRQLNRLDKTEGREKDPVKSGERAAKKETLQKKLLRDTNVLQSMEQMAKEHPDGLVVSGAIEAFAEKSSWYVYGASDNVFRDYMPNYLIQWEMMKEAKKRGCTMYDFGGISGDLSPDNPLWGLYKFKKGFGGQFLEFIGEFN
;
A
#
# COMPACT_ATOMS: atom_id res chain seq x y z
N MET A 1 -10.58 -3.36 -11.73
CA MET A 1 -10.24 -1.93 -11.52
C MET A 1 -11.25 -0.96 -12.12
N LYS A 2 -11.92 -1.23 -13.26
CA LYS A 2 -13.04 -0.37 -13.74
C LYS A 2 -14.08 -0.26 -12.61
N GLY A 3 -14.45 0.96 -12.22
CA GLY A 3 -15.30 1.26 -11.06
C GLY A 3 -14.56 1.77 -9.80
N PHE A 4 -13.24 1.61 -9.72
CA PHE A 4 -12.45 2.20 -8.62
C PHE A 4 -12.20 3.69 -8.87
N HIS A 5 -12.05 4.46 -7.80
CA HIS A 5 -11.65 5.87 -7.89
C HIS A 5 -10.29 6.01 -8.60
N ALA A 6 -10.09 7.06 -9.40
CA ALA A 6 -8.88 7.23 -10.21
C ALA A 6 -7.59 7.21 -9.36
N LYS A 7 -7.60 7.86 -8.20
CA LYS A 7 -6.48 7.85 -7.25
C LYS A 7 -6.17 6.44 -6.72
N THR A 8 -7.19 5.62 -6.47
CA THR A 8 -7.01 4.21 -6.04
C THR A 8 -6.34 3.41 -7.14
N GLN A 9 -6.82 3.52 -8.38
CA GLN A 9 -6.19 2.84 -9.52
C GLN A 9 -4.73 3.28 -9.73
N TYR A 10 -4.45 4.58 -9.56
CA TYR A 10 -3.09 5.11 -9.60
C TYR A 10 -2.22 4.50 -8.50
N ASN A 11 -2.69 4.49 -7.26
CA ASN A 11 -1.94 3.97 -6.10
C ASN A 11 -1.64 2.47 -6.23
N ILE A 12 -2.57 1.65 -6.74
CA ILE A 12 -2.32 0.23 -7.00
C ILE A 12 -1.15 0.07 -7.99
N ARG A 13 -1.19 0.79 -9.12
CA ARG A 13 -0.13 0.72 -10.13
C ARG A 13 1.19 1.32 -9.62
N LEU A 14 1.13 2.38 -8.82
CA LEU A 14 2.29 3.01 -8.22
C LEU A 14 3.00 2.04 -7.27
N SER A 15 2.24 1.33 -6.43
CA SER A 15 2.77 0.38 -5.47
C SER A 15 3.61 -0.70 -6.16
N ALA A 16 3.05 -1.34 -7.19
CA ALA A 16 3.77 -2.34 -7.99
C ALA A 16 5.02 -1.75 -8.67
N ARG A 17 4.94 -0.53 -9.24
CA ARG A 17 6.10 0.13 -9.88
C ARG A 17 7.22 0.46 -8.90
N LYS A 18 6.88 0.81 -7.65
CA LYS A 18 7.86 1.11 -6.60
C LYS A 18 8.50 -0.15 -5.99
N GLY A 19 8.19 -1.34 -6.50
CA GLY A 19 8.80 -2.59 -6.06
C GLY A 19 8.06 -3.28 -4.92
N VAL A 20 6.80 -2.93 -4.64
CA VAL A 20 5.97 -3.74 -3.74
C VAL A 20 5.54 -5.02 -4.46
N GLU A 21 5.74 -6.15 -3.82
CA GLU A 21 5.28 -7.47 -4.25
C GLU A 21 4.34 -8.05 -3.20
N ILE A 22 3.29 -8.73 -3.65
CA ILE A 22 2.38 -9.44 -2.76
C ILE A 22 2.71 -10.93 -2.81
N VAL A 23 2.90 -11.52 -1.65
CA VAL A 23 3.13 -12.96 -1.48
C VAL A 23 2.04 -13.56 -0.60
N LYS A 24 1.70 -14.83 -0.84
CA LYS A 24 0.87 -15.60 0.08
C LYS A 24 1.75 -16.10 1.22
N GLY A 25 1.42 -15.72 2.45
CA GLY A 25 2.13 -16.14 3.65
C GLY A 25 1.75 -17.55 4.10
N ALA A 26 2.65 -18.17 4.84
CA ALA A 26 2.50 -19.41 5.58
C ALA A 26 2.30 -19.13 7.08
N GLU A 27 2.07 -20.19 7.86
CA GLU A 27 1.97 -20.08 9.32
C GLU A 27 3.24 -19.48 9.95
N ALA A 28 4.41 -19.77 9.38
CA ALA A 28 5.69 -19.25 9.83
C ALA A 28 5.80 -17.72 9.71
N ASP A 29 4.98 -17.07 8.88
CA ASP A 29 4.99 -15.61 8.71
C ASP A 29 4.04 -14.87 9.66
N ILE A 30 3.33 -15.60 10.53
CA ILE A 30 2.34 -15.01 11.43
C ILE A 30 3.01 -14.12 12.48
N ASP A 31 4.22 -14.45 12.91
CA ASP A 31 5.03 -13.63 13.83
C ASP A 31 5.33 -12.23 13.24
N THR A 32 5.59 -12.17 11.94
CA THR A 32 5.86 -10.95 11.20
C THR A 32 4.56 -10.16 11.06
N PHE A 33 3.46 -10.83 10.73
CA PHE A 33 2.15 -10.19 10.66
C PHE A 33 1.70 -9.61 12.01
N THR A 34 1.89 -10.34 13.11
CA THR A 34 1.49 -9.90 14.46
C THR A 34 2.34 -8.74 14.95
N ARG A 35 3.65 -8.75 14.70
CA ARG A 35 4.52 -7.59 14.96
C ARG A 35 4.00 -6.32 14.26
N ILE A 36 3.61 -6.44 12.98
CA ILE A 36 3.06 -5.29 12.22
C ILE A 36 1.67 -4.91 12.75
N MET A 37 0.87 -5.88 13.19
CA MET A 37 -0.43 -5.64 13.80
C MET A 37 -0.29 -4.83 15.10
N GLU A 38 0.69 -5.14 15.94
CA GLU A 38 0.99 -4.37 17.16
C GLU A 38 1.39 -2.93 16.85
N VAL A 39 2.21 -2.71 15.83
CA VAL A 39 2.55 -1.36 15.35
C VAL A 39 1.29 -0.61 14.90
N THR A 40 0.39 -1.30 14.20
CA THR A 40 -0.89 -0.75 13.74
C THR A 40 -1.80 -0.39 14.92
N GLY A 41 -1.96 -1.31 15.89
CA GLY A 41 -2.78 -1.11 17.09
C GLY A 41 -2.29 0.03 17.96
N LYS A 42 -0.97 0.14 18.17
CA LYS A 42 -0.36 1.26 18.91
C LYS A 42 -0.58 2.60 18.21
N ARG A 43 -0.49 2.64 16.89
CA ARG A 43 -0.71 3.88 16.11
C ARG A 43 -2.17 4.31 16.14
N ASP A 44 -3.09 3.37 15.95
CA ASP A 44 -4.51 3.65 15.72
C ASP A 44 -5.35 3.52 17.01
N GLY A 45 -4.73 3.16 18.14
CA GLY A 45 -5.33 3.18 19.48
C GLY A 45 -6.25 2.00 19.79
N PHE A 46 -5.99 0.81 19.24
CA PHE A 46 -6.82 -0.39 19.48
C PHE A 46 -6.02 -1.59 20.01
N VAL A 47 -6.70 -2.45 20.76
CA VAL A 47 -6.12 -3.69 21.32
C VAL A 47 -6.00 -4.76 20.23
N THR A 48 -4.80 -5.33 20.08
CA THR A 48 -4.53 -6.41 19.15
C THR A 48 -4.78 -7.78 19.78
N ARG A 49 -5.03 -8.79 18.95
CA ARG A 49 -5.01 -10.19 19.41
C ARG A 49 -3.56 -10.66 19.51
N ASP A 50 -3.32 -11.68 20.34
CA ASP A 50 -2.01 -12.30 20.48
C ASP A 50 -1.63 -13.16 19.26
N GLU A 51 -0.36 -13.56 19.20
CA GLU A 51 0.15 -14.37 18.09
C GLU A 51 -0.52 -15.75 18.00
N GLU A 52 -0.79 -16.39 19.14
CA GLU A 52 -1.40 -17.72 19.16
C GLU A 52 -2.84 -17.72 18.62
N TYR A 53 -3.58 -16.63 18.83
CA TYR A 53 -4.89 -16.43 18.19
C TYR A 53 -4.79 -16.55 16.66
N PHE A 54 -3.83 -15.85 16.04
CA PHE A 54 -3.67 -15.88 14.59
C PHE A 54 -3.10 -17.21 14.09
N LYS A 55 -2.16 -17.83 14.81
CA LYS A 55 -1.66 -19.19 14.50
C LYS A 55 -2.79 -20.20 14.53
N ARG A 56 -3.61 -20.19 15.58
CA ARG A 56 -4.78 -21.07 15.70
C ARG A 56 -5.79 -20.84 14.58
N LEU A 57 -6.10 -19.58 14.26
CA LEU A 57 -6.99 -19.22 13.14
C LEU A 57 -6.47 -19.80 11.83
N TYR A 58 -5.19 -19.59 11.52
CA TYR A 58 -4.57 -20.05 10.28
C TYR A 58 -4.54 -21.59 10.21
N ARG A 59 -4.07 -22.28 11.26
CA ARG A 59 -4.02 -23.76 11.33
C ARG A 59 -5.38 -24.41 11.09
N ILE A 60 -6.45 -23.84 11.66
CA ILE A 60 -7.80 -24.42 11.56
C ILE A 60 -8.42 -24.19 10.19
N LEU A 61 -8.23 -23.00 9.61
CA LEU A 61 -8.99 -22.55 8.44
C LEU A 61 -8.22 -22.68 7.12
N LYS A 62 -6.88 -22.56 7.13
CA LYS A 62 -6.06 -22.65 5.90
C LYS A 62 -6.17 -24.01 5.20
N PRO A 63 -6.10 -25.17 5.90
CA PRO A 63 -6.24 -26.47 5.24
C PRO A 63 -7.60 -26.67 4.56
N LYS A 64 -8.64 -25.94 5.02
CA LYS A 64 -9.98 -25.95 4.44
C LYS A 64 -10.12 -24.96 3.26
N GLY A 65 -9.07 -24.22 2.93
CA GLY A 65 -9.10 -23.15 1.92
C GLY A 65 -9.90 -21.92 2.34
N ILE A 66 -10.29 -21.81 3.63
CA ILE A 66 -11.18 -20.75 4.14
C ILE A 66 -10.41 -19.46 4.39
N VAL A 67 -9.11 -19.50 4.66
CA VAL A 67 -8.30 -18.28 4.86
C VAL A 67 -7.03 -18.26 4.03
N GLU A 68 -6.60 -17.05 3.70
CA GLU A 68 -5.33 -16.74 3.07
C GLU A 68 -4.65 -15.58 3.83
N LEU A 69 -3.34 -15.69 4.06
CA LEU A 69 -2.50 -14.59 4.55
C LEU A 69 -1.82 -13.97 3.33
N TYR A 70 -1.89 -12.65 3.20
CA TYR A 70 -1.19 -11.88 2.18
C TYR A 70 -0.20 -10.94 2.85
N LEU A 71 1.00 -10.85 2.30
CA LEU A 71 2.06 -9.97 2.80
C LEU A 71 2.54 -9.08 1.65
N ALA A 72 2.63 -7.78 1.90
CA ALA A 72 3.30 -6.84 1.01
C ALA A 72 4.77 -6.73 1.40
N LYS A 73 5.63 -7.18 0.50
CA LYS A 73 7.08 -7.16 0.64
C LYS A 73 7.69 -6.11 -0.29
N ILE A 74 8.59 -5.29 0.22
CA ILE A 74 9.41 -4.39 -0.59
C ILE A 74 10.52 -5.25 -1.21
N ASN A 75 10.50 -5.40 -2.53
CA ASN A 75 11.58 -6.03 -3.28
C ASN A 75 12.69 -5.00 -3.52
N PRO A 76 13.87 -5.15 -2.89
CA PRO A 76 14.91 -4.14 -2.93
C PRO A 76 15.45 -3.93 -4.34
N VAL A 77 15.63 -5.01 -5.11
CA VAL A 77 16.12 -4.95 -6.50
C VAL A 77 15.18 -4.09 -7.36
N LYS A 78 13.86 -4.36 -7.28
CA LYS A 78 12.87 -3.60 -8.05
C LYS A 78 12.73 -2.16 -7.57
N ALA A 79 12.78 -1.93 -6.26
CA ALA A 79 12.68 -0.59 -5.69
C ALA A 79 13.89 0.28 -6.05
N ILE A 80 15.10 -0.26 -5.97
CA ILE A 80 16.35 0.39 -6.40
C ILE A 80 16.29 0.72 -7.89
N ALA A 81 15.93 -0.24 -8.74
CA ALA A 81 15.81 -0.02 -10.18
C ALA A 81 14.78 1.08 -10.52
N HIS A 82 13.66 1.15 -9.77
CA HIS A 82 12.68 2.22 -9.90
C HIS A 82 13.29 3.59 -9.55
N LEU A 83 13.98 3.69 -8.42
CA LEU A 83 14.60 4.94 -7.96
C LEU A 83 15.70 5.42 -8.90
N GLN A 84 16.57 4.53 -9.35
CA GLN A 84 17.61 4.84 -10.34
C GLN A 84 17.00 5.38 -11.64
N LYS A 85 15.94 4.76 -12.15
CA LYS A 85 15.21 5.28 -13.31
C LYS A 85 14.62 6.68 -13.05
N GLN A 86 14.06 6.93 -11.86
CA GLN A 86 13.54 8.25 -11.51
C GLN A 86 14.63 9.33 -11.44
N LEU A 87 15.79 8.98 -10.92
CA LEU A 87 16.97 9.85 -10.88
C LEU A 87 17.44 10.17 -12.30
N ASP A 88 17.61 9.15 -13.14
CA ASP A 88 18.00 9.33 -14.55
C ASP A 88 17.03 10.23 -15.30
N ASP A 89 15.72 10.02 -15.16
CA ASP A 89 14.70 10.84 -15.80
C ASP A 89 14.74 12.29 -15.30
N THR A 90 14.99 12.49 -14.00
CA THR A 90 15.14 13.83 -13.40
C THR A 90 16.39 14.52 -13.90
N GLN A 91 17.52 13.81 -13.97
CA GLN A 91 18.78 14.33 -14.49
C GLN A 91 18.66 14.68 -15.98
N ARG A 92 17.98 13.87 -16.79
CA ARG A 92 17.70 14.19 -18.20
C ARG A 92 16.86 15.47 -18.35
N GLN A 93 15.90 15.69 -17.45
CA GLN A 93 15.10 16.93 -17.46
C GLN A 93 15.97 18.14 -17.10
N LEU A 94 16.84 18.03 -16.10
CA LEU A 94 17.80 19.08 -15.75
C LEU A 94 18.74 19.40 -16.92
N ASN A 95 19.36 18.38 -17.52
CA ASN A 95 20.27 18.57 -18.65
C ASN A 95 19.58 19.27 -19.85
N ARG A 96 18.28 19.03 -20.07
CA ARG A 96 17.49 19.76 -21.09
C ARG A 96 17.26 21.23 -20.71
N LEU A 97 17.05 21.50 -19.42
CA LEU A 97 16.95 22.84 -18.86
C LEU A 97 18.30 23.57 -18.72
N ASP A 98 19.42 22.90 -18.89
CA ASP A 98 20.73 23.57 -18.97
C ASP A 98 21.04 23.93 -20.43
N LYS A 99 20.74 23.03 -21.37
CA LYS A 99 21.01 23.25 -22.81
C LYS A 99 20.31 24.46 -23.45
N THR A 100 19.19 24.90 -22.88
CA THR A 100 18.44 26.06 -23.38
C THR A 100 18.56 27.28 -22.46
N GLU A 101 19.49 27.25 -21.49
CA GLU A 101 19.78 28.35 -20.57
C GLU A 101 20.35 29.55 -21.36
N GLY A 102 19.91 30.76 -21.00
CA GLY A 102 20.27 32.00 -21.72
C GLY A 102 19.60 32.20 -23.09
N ARG A 103 18.82 31.24 -23.61
CA ARG A 103 18.08 31.39 -24.88
C ARG A 103 16.72 32.08 -24.72
N GLU A 104 16.09 31.93 -23.56
CA GLU A 104 14.83 32.58 -23.21
C GLU A 104 15.13 33.97 -22.64
N LYS A 105 14.65 35.02 -23.30
CA LYS A 105 14.88 36.42 -22.92
C LYS A 105 13.69 37.03 -22.17
N ASP A 106 12.53 36.36 -22.21
CA ASP A 106 11.35 36.76 -21.45
C ASP A 106 11.60 36.56 -19.93
N PRO A 107 11.52 37.63 -19.11
CA PRO A 107 11.81 37.54 -17.68
C PRO A 107 10.90 36.58 -16.91
N VAL A 108 9.63 36.47 -17.30
CA VAL A 108 8.64 35.61 -16.64
C VAL A 108 8.97 34.15 -16.93
N LYS A 109 9.16 33.81 -18.22
CA LYS A 109 9.49 32.44 -18.62
C LYS A 109 10.86 31.99 -18.09
N SER A 110 11.81 32.92 -18.00
CA SER A 110 13.11 32.68 -17.37
C SER A 110 12.95 32.35 -15.87
N GLY A 111 12.11 33.10 -15.15
CA GLY A 111 11.78 32.85 -13.75
C GLY A 111 11.09 31.50 -13.51
N GLU A 112 10.07 31.16 -14.31
CA GLU A 112 9.38 29.85 -14.23
C GLU A 112 10.34 28.68 -14.47
N ARG A 113 11.25 28.84 -15.42
CA ARG A 113 12.29 27.85 -15.72
C ARG A 113 13.25 27.67 -14.56
N ALA A 114 13.73 28.75 -13.96
CA ALA A 114 14.60 28.71 -12.80
C ALA A 114 13.93 28.01 -11.61
N ALA A 115 12.66 28.34 -11.33
CA ALA A 115 11.87 27.67 -10.29
C ALA A 115 11.68 26.17 -10.56
N LYS A 116 11.47 25.79 -11.82
CA LYS A 116 11.39 24.38 -12.24
C LYS A 116 12.72 23.65 -12.05
N LYS A 117 13.85 24.28 -12.40
CA LYS A 117 15.20 23.74 -12.20
C LYS A 117 15.47 23.50 -10.72
N GLU A 118 15.18 24.48 -9.86
CA GLU A 118 15.31 24.35 -8.40
C GLU A 118 14.44 23.20 -7.85
N THR A 119 13.20 23.09 -8.31
CA THR A 119 12.29 22.00 -7.91
C THR A 119 12.84 20.63 -8.30
N LEU A 120 13.38 20.49 -9.51
CA LEU A 120 13.99 19.24 -9.98
C LEU A 120 15.29 18.90 -9.23
N GLN A 121 16.10 19.90 -8.88
CA GLN A 121 17.31 19.71 -8.06
C GLN A 121 16.96 19.23 -6.64
N LYS A 122 15.95 19.84 -6.00
CA LYS A 122 15.45 19.39 -4.69
C LYS A 122 14.92 17.95 -4.76
N LYS A 123 14.19 17.61 -5.84
CA LYS A 123 13.72 16.25 -6.08
C LYS A 123 14.88 15.26 -6.26
N LEU A 124 15.90 15.62 -7.06
CA LEU A 124 17.07 14.77 -7.29
C LEU A 124 17.80 14.47 -5.97
N LEU A 125 18.07 15.49 -5.15
CA LEU A 125 18.69 15.31 -3.84
C LEU A 125 17.87 14.38 -2.93
N ARG A 126 16.55 14.61 -2.87
CA ARG A 126 15.65 13.76 -2.08
C ARG A 126 15.69 12.31 -2.55
N ASP A 127 15.55 12.06 -3.85
CA ASP A 127 15.49 10.71 -4.39
C ASP A 127 16.84 9.98 -4.25
N THR A 128 17.97 10.70 -4.30
CA THR A 128 19.30 10.16 -4.01
C THR A 128 19.41 9.68 -2.56
N ASN A 129 18.91 10.47 -1.60
CA ASN A 129 18.89 10.06 -0.19
C ASN A 129 17.99 8.84 0.02
N VAL A 130 16.85 8.78 -0.66
CA VAL A 130 15.95 7.61 -0.60
C VAL A 130 16.61 6.37 -1.19
N LEU A 131 17.36 6.51 -2.30
CA LEU A 131 18.13 5.42 -2.89
C LEU A 131 19.19 4.88 -1.92
N GLN A 132 19.95 5.74 -1.25
CA GLN A 132 20.94 5.32 -0.26
C GLN A 132 20.30 4.54 0.90
N SER A 133 19.18 5.03 1.44
CA SER A 133 18.43 4.31 2.48
C SER A 133 17.88 2.97 1.99
N MET A 134 17.44 2.90 0.73
CA MET A 134 16.97 1.65 0.11
C MET A 134 18.11 0.65 -0.09
N GLU A 135 19.30 1.11 -0.50
CA GLU A 135 20.50 0.28 -0.63
C GLU A 135 20.96 -0.26 0.72
N GLN A 136 20.86 0.54 1.79
CA GLN A 136 21.13 0.07 3.14
C GLN A 136 20.11 -0.98 3.59
N MET A 137 18.82 -0.73 3.39
CA MET A 137 17.75 -1.69 3.67
C MET A 137 17.97 -3.00 2.90
N ALA A 138 18.43 -2.93 1.64
CA ALA A 138 18.74 -4.09 0.82
C ALA A 138 19.91 -4.94 1.36
N LYS A 139 20.86 -4.35 2.10
CA LYS A 139 21.93 -5.10 2.77
C LYS A 139 21.41 -5.86 3.99
N GLU A 140 20.50 -5.25 4.74
CA GLU A 140 19.90 -5.84 5.95
C GLU A 140 18.82 -6.88 5.58
N HIS A 141 18.10 -6.66 4.49
CA HIS A 141 16.99 -7.47 4.02
C HIS A 141 17.14 -7.77 2.51
N PRO A 142 18.13 -8.60 2.10
CA PRO A 142 18.38 -8.89 0.69
C PRO A 142 17.19 -9.54 -0.02
N ASP A 143 16.40 -10.34 0.70
CA ASP A 143 15.19 -10.97 0.19
C ASP A 143 13.93 -10.09 0.28
N GLY A 144 14.09 -8.86 0.77
CA GLY A 144 13.06 -7.85 0.94
C GLY A 144 12.42 -7.80 2.32
N LEU A 145 11.70 -6.70 2.56
CA LEU A 145 11.11 -6.38 3.86
C LEU A 145 9.58 -6.42 3.78
N VAL A 146 8.94 -7.19 4.65
CA VAL A 146 7.48 -7.19 4.81
C VAL A 146 7.05 -5.95 5.59
N VAL A 147 6.17 -5.15 4.99
CA VAL A 147 5.75 -3.84 5.54
C VAL A 147 4.25 -3.76 5.80
N SER A 148 3.49 -4.75 5.34
CA SER A 148 2.05 -4.84 5.56
C SER A 148 1.58 -6.27 5.34
N GLY A 149 0.47 -6.63 5.96
CA GLY A 149 -0.20 -7.90 5.71
C GLY A 149 -1.70 -7.83 5.90
N ALA A 150 -2.41 -8.83 5.39
CA ALA A 150 -3.85 -8.97 5.53
C ALA A 150 -4.26 -10.44 5.58
N ILE A 151 -5.32 -10.73 6.32
CA ILE A 151 -5.99 -12.03 6.32
C ILE A 151 -7.31 -11.88 5.58
N GLU A 152 -7.47 -12.66 4.52
CA GLU A 152 -8.71 -12.82 3.77
C GLU A 152 -9.40 -14.12 4.18
N ALA A 153 -10.70 -14.09 4.40
CA ALA A 153 -11.52 -15.27 4.60
C ALA A 153 -12.49 -15.48 3.42
N PHE A 154 -12.90 -16.73 3.18
CA PHE A 154 -13.78 -17.14 2.09
C PHE A 154 -14.87 -18.08 2.60
N ALA A 155 -16.10 -17.87 2.13
CA ALA A 155 -17.22 -18.77 2.34
C ALA A 155 -18.24 -18.51 1.23
N GLU A 156 -18.75 -19.59 0.63
CA GLU A 156 -19.68 -19.56 -0.49
C GLU A 156 -19.18 -18.63 -1.62
N LYS A 157 -19.95 -17.58 -1.95
CA LYS A 157 -19.64 -16.59 -3.00
C LYS A 157 -19.10 -15.27 -2.43
N SER A 158 -18.51 -15.32 -1.24
CA SER A 158 -18.07 -14.12 -0.52
C SER A 158 -16.63 -14.26 -0.06
N SER A 159 -15.89 -13.15 -0.10
CA SER A 159 -14.63 -13.01 0.63
C SER A 159 -14.66 -11.79 1.56
N TRP A 160 -13.93 -11.89 2.67
CA TRP A 160 -13.87 -10.87 3.71
C TRP A 160 -12.43 -10.48 3.99
N TYR A 161 -12.16 -9.17 3.98
CA TYR A 161 -10.95 -8.58 4.54
C TYR A 161 -11.09 -8.54 6.08
N VAL A 162 -10.64 -9.61 6.75
CA VAL A 162 -10.89 -9.81 8.19
C VAL A 162 -9.93 -9.00 9.05
N TYR A 163 -8.64 -9.06 8.71
CA TYR A 163 -7.59 -8.31 9.40
C TYR A 163 -6.65 -7.68 8.38
N GLY A 164 -6.13 -6.51 8.74
CA GLY A 164 -4.95 -5.99 8.06
C GLY A 164 -4.10 -5.12 8.96
N ALA A 165 -2.82 -5.13 8.64
CA ALA A 165 -1.77 -4.52 9.40
C ALA A 165 -0.82 -3.77 8.45
N SER A 166 -0.33 -2.62 8.89
CA SER A 166 0.60 -1.80 8.11
C SER A 166 1.62 -1.15 9.02
N ASP A 167 2.89 -1.41 8.72
CA ASP A 167 4.01 -0.78 9.39
C ASP A 167 4.05 0.73 9.05
N ASN A 168 4.81 1.48 9.82
CA ASN A 168 4.98 2.92 9.64
C ASN A 168 5.98 3.27 8.55
N VAL A 169 6.86 2.33 8.21
CA VAL A 169 7.83 2.44 7.11
C VAL A 169 7.15 2.19 5.75
N PHE A 170 7.70 2.79 4.69
CA PHE A 170 7.25 2.59 3.29
C PHE A 170 5.75 2.84 3.03
N ARG A 171 5.07 3.63 3.86
CA ARG A 171 3.64 3.99 3.65
C ARG A 171 3.41 4.69 2.30
N ASP A 172 4.38 5.47 1.83
CA ASP A 172 4.36 6.14 0.53
C ASP A 172 4.52 5.17 -0.68
N TYR A 173 4.81 3.89 -0.42
CA TYR A 173 4.80 2.81 -1.43
C TYR A 173 3.41 2.19 -1.58
N MET A 174 2.41 2.65 -0.82
CA MET A 174 1.01 2.25 -0.94
C MET A 174 0.76 0.73 -0.84
N PRO A 175 1.44 -0.04 0.05
CA PRO A 175 1.39 -1.50 0.04
C PRO A 175 -0.03 -2.05 0.24
N ASN A 176 -0.82 -1.44 1.13
CA ASN A 176 -2.21 -1.82 1.39
C ASN A 176 -3.08 -1.72 0.13
N TYR A 177 -2.78 -0.80 -0.80
CA TYR A 177 -3.56 -0.70 -2.04
C TYR A 177 -3.36 -1.92 -2.93
N LEU A 178 -2.12 -2.42 -3.00
CA LEU A 178 -1.80 -3.58 -3.80
C LEU A 178 -2.32 -4.87 -3.16
N ILE A 179 -2.24 -5.02 -1.83
CA ILE A 179 -2.83 -6.15 -1.10
C ILE A 179 -4.32 -6.28 -1.43
N GLN A 180 -5.11 -5.21 -1.28
CA GLN A 180 -6.55 -5.25 -1.55
C GLN A 180 -6.84 -5.65 -3.00
N TRP A 181 -6.04 -5.16 -3.95
CA TRP A 181 -6.20 -5.54 -5.35
C TRP A 181 -5.91 -7.01 -5.59
N GLU A 182 -4.87 -7.57 -4.97
CA GLU A 182 -4.55 -9.00 -5.08
C GLU A 182 -5.61 -9.88 -4.43
N MET A 183 -6.09 -9.53 -3.24
CA MET A 183 -7.20 -10.22 -2.58
C MET A 183 -8.46 -10.23 -3.46
N MET A 184 -8.86 -9.08 -4.02
CA MET A 184 -10.00 -9.00 -4.94
C MET A 184 -9.84 -9.85 -6.20
N LYS A 185 -8.62 -9.97 -6.73
CA LYS A 185 -8.35 -10.86 -7.87
C LYS A 185 -8.50 -12.32 -7.46
N GLU A 186 -8.02 -12.71 -6.29
CA GLU A 186 -8.20 -14.07 -5.76
C GLU A 186 -9.68 -14.37 -5.51
N ALA A 187 -10.42 -13.46 -4.86
CA ALA A 187 -11.86 -13.60 -4.64
C ALA A 187 -12.60 -13.84 -5.96
N LYS A 188 -12.32 -13.03 -6.99
CA LYS A 188 -12.89 -13.22 -8.33
C LYS A 188 -12.50 -14.57 -8.93
N LYS A 189 -11.24 -14.99 -8.80
CA LYS A 189 -10.75 -16.29 -9.29
C LYS A 189 -11.47 -17.45 -8.62
N ARG A 190 -11.84 -17.31 -7.34
CA ARG A 190 -12.61 -18.30 -6.57
C ARG A 190 -14.12 -18.24 -6.82
N GLY A 191 -14.59 -17.37 -7.71
CA GLY A 191 -16.01 -17.23 -8.02
C GLY A 191 -16.80 -16.41 -7.00
N CYS A 192 -16.15 -15.69 -6.11
CA CYS A 192 -16.82 -14.77 -5.21
C CYS A 192 -17.47 -13.62 -5.99
N THR A 193 -18.72 -13.31 -5.65
CA THR A 193 -19.49 -12.18 -6.17
C THR A 193 -19.50 -11.01 -5.19
N MET A 194 -19.06 -11.22 -3.95
CA MET A 194 -18.94 -10.20 -2.91
C MET A 194 -17.52 -10.16 -2.34
N TYR A 195 -16.99 -8.95 -2.19
CA TYR A 195 -15.76 -8.65 -1.44
C TYR A 195 -16.12 -7.66 -0.35
N ASP A 196 -16.05 -8.11 0.91
CA ASP A 196 -16.45 -7.33 2.06
C ASP A 196 -15.22 -6.75 2.76
N PHE A 197 -15.19 -5.42 2.87
CA PHE A 197 -14.12 -4.68 3.56
C PHE A 197 -14.28 -4.66 5.09
N GLY A 198 -15.37 -5.20 5.62
CA GLY A 198 -15.78 -5.08 7.01
C GLY A 198 -16.35 -3.70 7.35
N GLY A 199 -16.66 -3.50 8.62
CA GLY A 199 -17.37 -2.31 9.12
C GLY A 199 -16.63 -0.98 8.96
N ILE A 200 -17.41 0.10 8.87
CA ILE A 200 -16.97 1.49 8.98
C ILE A 200 -17.77 2.18 10.08
N SER A 201 -17.30 3.34 10.53
CA SER A 201 -18.15 4.25 11.32
C SER A 201 -19.40 4.63 10.52
N GLY A 202 -20.56 4.67 11.17
CA GLY A 202 -21.77 5.29 10.61
C GLY A 202 -21.67 6.81 10.52
N ASP A 203 -20.77 7.42 11.30
CA ASP A 203 -20.42 8.83 11.17
C ASP A 203 -19.37 9.01 10.06
N LEU A 204 -19.81 9.66 8.98
CA LEU A 204 -19.03 9.94 7.76
C LEU A 204 -18.54 11.40 7.72
N SER A 205 -18.48 12.08 8.85
CA SER A 205 -17.95 13.42 8.95
C SER A 205 -16.42 13.45 8.65
N PRO A 206 -15.89 14.49 7.98
CA PRO A 206 -14.46 14.57 7.68
C PRO A 206 -13.53 14.67 8.90
N ASP A 207 -14.07 15.13 10.04
CA ASP A 207 -13.42 15.25 11.33
C ASP A 207 -13.39 13.94 12.14
N ASN A 208 -14.18 12.94 11.75
CA ASN A 208 -14.12 11.62 12.36
C ASN A 208 -12.72 10.99 12.18
N PRO A 209 -12.06 10.47 13.23
CA PRO A 209 -10.77 9.78 13.13
C PRO A 209 -10.73 8.63 12.12
N LEU A 210 -11.89 7.98 11.86
CA LEU A 210 -12.07 6.86 10.93
C LEU A 210 -12.43 7.31 9.51
N TRP A 211 -12.49 8.60 9.22
CA TRP A 211 -12.75 9.14 7.87
C TRP A 211 -11.76 8.61 6.82
N GLY A 212 -10.50 8.42 7.21
CA GLY A 212 -9.48 7.81 6.36
C GLY A 212 -9.84 6.40 5.91
N LEU A 213 -10.38 5.58 6.83
CA LEU A 213 -10.80 4.21 6.56
C LEU A 213 -11.99 4.17 5.60
N TYR A 214 -12.98 5.06 5.80
CA TYR A 214 -14.09 5.20 4.86
C TYR A 214 -13.61 5.54 3.45
N LYS A 215 -12.77 6.58 3.30
CA LYS A 215 -12.24 6.98 1.97
C LYS A 215 -11.44 5.87 1.30
N PHE A 216 -10.66 5.12 2.09
CA PHE A 216 -9.92 3.97 1.59
C PHE A 216 -10.87 2.95 0.96
N LYS A 217 -11.86 2.46 1.72
CA LYS A 217 -12.84 1.44 1.27
C LYS A 217 -13.69 1.95 0.11
N LYS A 218 -14.19 3.19 0.20
CA LYS A 218 -14.96 3.83 -0.88
C LYS A 218 -14.16 3.96 -2.16
N GLY A 219 -12.85 4.21 -2.05
CA GLY A 219 -11.94 4.32 -3.18
C GLY A 219 -11.87 3.06 -4.05
N PHE A 220 -12.16 1.88 -3.51
CA PHE A 220 -12.23 0.62 -4.25
C PHE A 220 -13.63 0.33 -4.82
N GLY A 221 -14.53 1.32 -4.83
CA GLY A 221 -15.91 1.13 -5.27
C GLY A 221 -16.82 0.52 -4.20
N GLY A 222 -16.40 0.55 -2.93
CA GLY A 222 -17.22 0.08 -1.81
C GLY A 222 -18.60 0.74 -1.77
N GLN A 223 -19.62 -0.08 -1.54
CA GLN A 223 -21.00 0.35 -1.29
C GLN A 223 -21.28 0.20 0.20
N PHE A 224 -22.10 1.11 0.74
CA PHE A 224 -22.52 1.03 2.13
C PHE A 224 -23.69 0.05 2.23
N LEU A 225 -23.61 -0.85 3.19
CA LEU A 225 -24.68 -1.78 3.54
C LEU A 225 -24.90 -1.67 5.04
N GLU A 226 -26.09 -1.22 5.42
CA GLU A 226 -26.53 -1.18 6.80
C GLU A 226 -27.34 -2.44 7.10
N PHE A 227 -26.97 -3.14 8.16
CA PHE A 227 -27.73 -4.30 8.62
C PHE A 227 -28.85 -3.88 9.55
N ILE A 228 -29.87 -4.73 9.67
CA ILE A 228 -31.04 -4.53 10.52
C ILE A 228 -30.72 -4.40 12.03
N GLY A 229 -29.48 -4.71 12.42
CA GLY A 229 -28.99 -4.57 13.79
C GLY A 229 -29.17 -5.83 14.62
N GLU A 230 -29.18 -5.65 15.94
CA GLU A 230 -29.27 -6.70 16.94
C GLU A 230 -30.71 -6.79 17.48
N PHE A 231 -31.22 -8.01 17.65
CA PHE A 231 -32.57 -8.30 18.13
C PHE A 231 -32.48 -9.21 19.35
N ASN A 232 -33.28 -8.93 20.38
CA ASN A 232 -33.40 -9.74 21.60
C ASN A 232 -34.78 -10.39 21.69
#